data_AF-A0A059UBA8-F1
#
_entry.id   AF-A0A059UBA8-F1
#
_cell.length_a   1.000
_cell.length_b   1.000
_cell.length_c   1.000
_cell.angle_alpha   90.00
_cell.angle_beta   90.00
_cell.angle_gamma   90.00
#
_symmetry.space_group_name_H-M   'P 1'
#
loop_
_entity.id
_entity.type
_entity.pdbx_description
1 polymer ?
#
loop_
_entity_poly.entity_id
_entity_poly.type
_entity_poly.pdbx_seq_one_letter_code
_entity_poly.pdbx_strand_id
1 'polypeptide(L)'
;DMGVDIIEAGFPAASEGDFAAVSAVAAQSKNAVICGLSRSTPADIDRCAEAVRKAARPRIHTFISTSPVHMKHKLKMGPNAVLEAVGRSVAQARNLVDDVEWSAEDATRTEFDFLCKCIDAAIASGATTINVPDTVGYSHPEEYGALIRRLIENIPNSDKVIWSAHCHNDLGLAVANSLAGLSNGVRQIECTINGLGERAGNAALEEIVMAMKVRGDTLPYECNINSSYLARASAMVSRITGFPVQYNKAIVGKNAFA
;
A
#
# COMPACT_ATOMS: atom_id res chain seq x y z
N ASP A 1 -6.31 -18.89 -0.24
CA ASP A 1 -7.50 -19.30 0.52
C ASP A 1 -8.33 -18.13 1.02
N MET A 2 -7.76 -17.22 1.80
CA MET A 2 -8.52 -16.06 2.32
C MET A 2 -9.04 -15.10 1.22
N GLY A 3 -8.38 -15.04 0.06
CA GLY A 3 -8.85 -14.25 -1.07
C GLY A 3 -8.41 -12.78 -1.06
N VAL A 4 -7.30 -12.46 -0.39
CA VAL A 4 -6.63 -11.16 -0.58
C VAL A 4 -6.08 -11.08 -1.99
N ASP A 5 -6.27 -9.92 -2.65
CA ASP A 5 -5.90 -9.75 -4.06
C ASP A 5 -4.38 -9.65 -4.24
N ILE A 6 -3.68 -9.00 -3.31
CA ILE A 6 -2.24 -8.76 -3.33
C ILE A 6 -1.63 -9.16 -1.98
N ILE A 7 -0.46 -9.78 -2.03
CA ILE A 7 0.40 -10.05 -0.87
C ILE A 7 1.75 -9.41 -1.15
N GLU A 8 2.05 -8.30 -0.45
CA GLU A 8 3.41 -7.77 -0.39
C GLU A 8 4.25 -8.66 0.53
N ALA A 9 5.17 -9.41 -0.06
CA ALA A 9 5.88 -10.48 0.62
C ALA A 9 7.14 -10.02 1.36
N GLY A 10 7.56 -8.77 1.15
CA GLY A 10 8.73 -8.17 1.79
C GLY A 10 9.52 -7.23 0.89
N PHE A 11 10.74 -6.92 1.31
CA PHE A 11 11.67 -6.04 0.60
C PHE A 11 12.91 -6.82 0.15
N PRO A 12 12.94 -7.37 -1.09
CA PRO A 12 13.98 -8.29 -1.54
C PRO A 12 15.42 -7.76 -1.48
N ALA A 13 15.61 -6.45 -1.65
CA ALA A 13 16.95 -5.84 -1.64
C ALA A 13 17.44 -5.46 -0.22
N ALA A 14 16.65 -5.76 0.82
CA ALA A 14 17.07 -5.53 2.21
C ALA A 14 18.12 -6.54 2.66
N SER A 15 17.97 -7.83 2.31
CA SER A 15 18.94 -8.89 2.59
C SER A 15 18.72 -10.12 1.70
N GLU A 16 19.69 -11.03 1.65
CA GLU A 16 19.51 -12.34 1.01
C GLU A 16 18.38 -13.16 1.64
N GLY A 17 18.13 -12.98 2.94
CA GLY A 17 17.02 -13.61 3.64
C GLY A 17 15.66 -13.11 3.14
N ASP A 18 15.51 -11.79 2.99
CA ASP A 18 14.30 -11.16 2.45
C ASP A 18 14.06 -11.57 1.00
N PHE A 19 15.11 -11.61 0.18
CA PHE A 19 15.01 -12.11 -1.18
C PHE A 19 14.51 -13.56 -1.22
N ALA A 20 15.12 -14.45 -0.42
CA ALA A 20 14.74 -15.85 -0.37
C ALA A 20 13.30 -16.04 0.11
N ALA A 21 12.85 -15.25 1.10
CA ALA A 21 11.49 -15.27 1.61
C ALA A 21 10.48 -14.84 0.54
N VAL A 22 10.72 -13.71 -0.14
CA VAL A 22 9.85 -13.22 -1.23
C VAL A 22 9.79 -14.23 -2.37
N SER A 23 10.94 -14.79 -2.78
CA SER A 23 10.98 -15.81 -3.85
C SER A 23 10.24 -17.09 -3.47
N ALA A 24 10.29 -17.49 -2.19
CA ALA A 24 9.57 -18.65 -1.69
C ALA A 24 8.04 -18.42 -1.68
N VAL A 25 7.58 -17.22 -1.31
CA VAL A 25 6.15 -16.85 -1.38
C VAL A 25 5.69 -16.76 -2.84
N ALA A 26 6.50 -16.13 -3.71
CA ALA A 26 6.24 -16.03 -5.14
C ALA A 26 6.01 -17.41 -5.78
N ALA A 27 6.84 -18.39 -5.45
CA ALA A 27 6.70 -19.76 -5.98
C ALA A 27 5.48 -20.54 -5.47
N GLN A 28 4.90 -20.14 -4.33
CA GLN A 28 3.78 -20.86 -3.69
C GLN A 28 2.41 -20.25 -4.03
N SER A 29 2.34 -18.97 -4.34
CA SER A 29 1.08 -18.30 -4.64
C SER A 29 0.48 -18.77 -5.96
N LYS A 30 -0.81 -19.09 -5.93
CA LYS A 30 -1.57 -19.51 -7.11
C LYS A 30 -2.44 -18.39 -7.70
N ASN A 31 -3.04 -17.58 -6.82
CA ASN A 31 -4.12 -16.66 -7.20
C ASN A 31 -3.80 -15.19 -6.89
N ALA A 32 -3.18 -14.93 -5.73
CA ALA A 32 -2.85 -13.58 -5.29
C ALA A 32 -1.67 -13.03 -6.09
N VAL A 33 -1.71 -11.73 -6.36
CA VAL A 33 -0.55 -10.98 -6.85
C VAL A 33 0.52 -11.00 -5.77
N ILE A 34 1.76 -11.36 -6.12
CA ILE A 34 2.88 -11.30 -5.20
C ILE A 34 3.69 -10.05 -5.51
N CYS A 35 3.73 -9.17 -4.52
CA CYS A 35 4.41 -7.89 -4.59
C CYS A 35 5.73 -7.94 -3.80
N GLY A 36 6.77 -7.32 -4.34
CA GLY A 36 7.97 -6.98 -3.60
C GLY A 36 8.15 -5.45 -3.56
N LEU A 37 8.60 -4.95 -2.41
CA LEU A 37 8.95 -3.54 -2.25
C LEU A 37 10.35 -3.26 -2.80
N SER A 38 10.56 -2.10 -3.41
CA SER A 38 11.84 -1.67 -3.96
C SER A 38 12.09 -0.19 -3.70
N ARG A 39 13.35 0.17 -3.41
CA ARG A 39 13.81 1.56 -3.58
C ARG A 39 13.83 1.90 -5.08
N SER A 40 13.85 3.20 -5.41
CA SER A 40 13.91 3.74 -6.78
C SER A 40 15.31 3.67 -7.44
N THR A 41 16.13 2.70 -7.02
CA THR A 41 17.46 2.41 -7.55
C THR A 41 17.41 1.24 -8.55
N PRO A 42 18.23 1.22 -9.62
CA PRO A 42 18.19 0.13 -10.60
C PRO A 42 18.43 -1.24 -10.00
N ALA A 43 19.41 -1.34 -9.10
CA ALA A 43 19.78 -2.61 -8.48
C ALA A 43 18.65 -3.19 -7.62
N ASP A 44 17.92 -2.35 -6.87
CA ASP A 44 16.81 -2.82 -6.06
C ASP A 44 15.63 -3.28 -6.93
N ILE A 45 15.35 -2.57 -8.02
CA ILE A 45 14.28 -2.92 -8.96
C ILE A 45 14.58 -4.26 -9.63
N ASP A 46 15.80 -4.46 -10.13
CA ASP A 46 16.23 -5.71 -10.75
C ASP A 46 16.15 -6.87 -9.74
N ARG A 47 16.60 -6.63 -8.49
CA ARG A 47 16.55 -7.62 -7.42
C ARG A 47 15.10 -7.96 -7.04
N CYS A 48 14.23 -6.97 -7.02
CA CYS A 48 12.81 -7.16 -6.75
C CYS A 48 12.14 -7.98 -7.85
N ALA A 49 12.39 -7.65 -9.12
CA ALA A 49 11.90 -8.40 -10.27
C ALA A 49 12.33 -9.86 -10.23
N GLU A 50 13.60 -10.13 -9.91
CA GLU A 50 14.12 -11.49 -9.77
C GLU A 50 13.39 -12.27 -8.66
N ALA A 51 13.14 -11.62 -7.52
CA ALA A 51 12.47 -12.25 -6.38
C ALA A 51 11.04 -12.67 -6.71
N VAL A 52 10.27 -11.79 -7.36
CA VAL A 52 8.86 -12.05 -7.70
C VAL A 52 8.68 -12.88 -8.97
N ARG A 53 9.74 -13.14 -9.74
CA ARG A 53 9.70 -13.79 -11.07
C ARG A 53 8.94 -15.12 -11.12
N LYS A 54 8.91 -15.87 -10.02
CA LYS A 54 8.23 -17.18 -9.94
C LYS A 54 6.73 -17.07 -9.68
N ALA A 55 6.21 -15.88 -9.36
CA ALA A 55 4.80 -15.66 -9.16
C ALA A 55 4.05 -15.70 -10.50
N ALA A 56 2.87 -16.33 -10.51
CA ALA A 56 1.98 -16.28 -11.66
C ALA A 56 1.52 -14.84 -11.98
N ARG A 57 1.45 -13.98 -10.96
CA ARG A 57 1.07 -12.57 -11.04
C ARG A 57 2.05 -11.73 -10.22
N PRO A 58 3.19 -11.32 -10.78
CA PRO A 58 4.18 -10.52 -10.07
C PRO A 58 3.80 -9.03 -10.08
N ARG A 59 4.10 -8.32 -8.99
CA ARG A 59 4.06 -6.85 -8.90
C ARG A 59 5.37 -6.32 -8.32
N ILE A 60 5.82 -5.18 -8.80
CA ILE A 60 6.87 -4.39 -8.17
C ILE A 60 6.23 -3.13 -7.59
N HIS A 61 6.44 -2.90 -6.30
CA HIS A 61 6.07 -1.65 -5.62
C HIS A 61 7.34 -0.84 -5.40
N THR A 62 7.50 0.27 -6.11
CA THR A 62 8.63 1.20 -5.93
C THR A 62 8.15 2.54 -5.37
N PHE A 63 9.03 3.24 -4.67
CA PHE A 63 8.66 4.50 -4.02
C PHE A 63 9.81 5.50 -3.97
N ILE A 64 9.46 6.76 -3.72
CA ILE A 64 10.43 7.81 -3.37
C ILE A 64 9.73 8.86 -2.52
N SER A 65 10.47 9.48 -1.59
CA SER A 65 9.96 10.58 -0.79
C SER A 65 9.76 11.85 -1.61
N THR A 66 8.59 12.46 -1.50
CA THR A 66 8.24 13.66 -2.28
C THR A 66 8.18 14.95 -1.45
N SER A 67 8.19 14.86 -0.12
CA SER A 67 8.08 16.04 0.73
C SER A 67 9.37 16.87 0.77
N PRO A 68 9.29 18.20 0.93
CA PRO A 68 10.47 19.08 0.97
C PRO A 68 11.50 18.66 2.03
N VAL A 69 11.04 18.22 3.20
CA VAL A 69 11.91 17.79 4.31
C VAL A 69 12.68 16.52 3.94
N HIS A 70 12.00 15.50 3.42
CA HIS A 70 12.66 14.25 3.03
C HIS A 70 13.57 14.45 1.81
N MET A 71 13.15 15.22 0.81
CA MET A 71 14.00 15.54 -0.35
C MET A 71 15.31 16.23 0.08
N LYS A 72 15.24 17.22 0.97
CA LYS A 72 16.40 17.98 1.43
C LYS A 72 17.32 17.17 2.36
N HIS A 73 16.75 16.48 3.34
CA HIS A 73 17.53 15.90 4.44
C HIS A 73 17.80 14.40 4.28
N LYS A 74 16.89 13.64 3.67
CA LYS A 74 17.01 12.19 3.47
C LYS A 74 17.61 11.87 2.10
N LEU A 75 17.05 12.40 1.02
CA LEU A 75 17.48 12.09 -0.35
C LEU A 75 18.65 12.95 -0.82
N LYS A 76 18.77 14.19 -0.31
CA LYS A 76 19.70 15.22 -0.83
C LYS A 76 19.51 15.45 -2.33
N MET A 77 18.26 15.43 -2.79
CA MET A 77 17.86 15.61 -4.18
C MET A 77 16.97 16.85 -4.34
N GLY A 78 17.13 17.57 -5.45
CA GLY A 78 16.21 18.63 -5.85
C GLY A 78 14.97 18.08 -6.56
N PRO A 79 13.91 18.88 -6.72
CA PRO A 79 12.64 18.45 -7.34
C PRO A 79 12.79 17.78 -8.71
N ASN A 80 13.63 18.33 -9.60
CA ASN A 80 13.86 17.75 -10.94
C ASN A 80 14.51 16.37 -10.87
N ALA A 81 15.51 16.19 -9.99
CA ALA A 81 16.19 14.91 -9.82
C ALA A 81 15.22 13.84 -9.24
N VAL A 82 14.29 14.25 -8.37
CA VAL A 82 13.23 13.36 -7.87
C VAL A 82 12.28 12.96 -9.00
N LEU A 83 11.80 13.91 -9.82
CA LEU A 83 10.94 13.59 -10.97
C LEU A 83 11.61 12.64 -11.97
N GLU A 84 12.90 12.86 -12.28
CA GLU A 84 13.69 11.97 -13.12
C GLU A 84 13.83 10.57 -12.49
N ALA A 85 14.05 10.49 -11.18
CA ALA A 85 14.13 9.23 -10.46
C ALA A 85 12.79 8.47 -10.47
N VAL A 86 11.66 9.17 -10.32
CA VAL A 86 10.32 8.59 -10.45
C VAL A 86 10.18 7.96 -11.82
N GLY A 87 10.33 8.74 -12.90
CA GLY A 87 10.09 8.23 -14.25
C GLY A 87 11.01 7.07 -14.62
N ARG A 88 12.31 7.18 -14.29
CA ARG A 88 13.30 6.13 -14.55
C ARG A 88 13.00 4.83 -13.78
N SER A 89 12.67 4.93 -12.50
CA SER A 89 12.39 3.76 -11.66
C SER A 89 11.14 3.02 -12.11
N VAL A 90 10.06 3.74 -12.39
CA VAL A 90 8.80 3.15 -12.86
C VAL A 90 8.97 2.54 -14.26
N ALA A 91 9.62 3.25 -15.19
CA ALA A 91 9.87 2.73 -16.53
C ALA A 91 10.72 1.45 -16.52
N GLN A 92 11.73 1.37 -15.64
CA GLN A 92 12.52 0.15 -15.47
C GLN A 92 11.66 -0.99 -14.93
N ALA A 93 10.89 -0.75 -13.86
CA ALA A 93 10.00 -1.78 -13.29
C ALA A 93 8.98 -2.29 -14.32
N ARG A 94 8.40 -1.39 -15.13
CA ARG A 94 7.42 -1.71 -16.17
C ARG A 94 8.00 -2.55 -17.31
N ASN A 95 9.31 -2.46 -17.56
CA ASN A 95 10.00 -3.34 -18.53
C ASN A 95 10.26 -4.75 -17.98
N LEU A 96 10.10 -4.97 -16.66
CA LEU A 96 10.38 -6.24 -15.99
C LEU A 96 9.09 -6.97 -15.59
N VAL A 97 8.05 -6.23 -15.20
CA VAL A 97 6.74 -6.78 -14.83
C VAL A 97 5.63 -5.89 -15.37
N ASP A 98 4.47 -6.50 -15.60
CA ASP A 98 3.33 -5.73 -16.09
C ASP A 98 2.67 -4.88 -15.00
N ASP A 99 2.61 -5.38 -13.77
CA ASP A 99 1.92 -4.70 -12.68
C ASP A 99 2.93 -3.91 -11.83
N VAL A 100 2.84 -2.58 -11.86
CA VAL A 100 3.77 -1.68 -11.17
C VAL A 100 3.00 -0.71 -10.30
N GLU A 101 3.31 -0.73 -9.01
CA GLU A 101 2.80 0.20 -8.04
C GLU A 101 3.86 1.25 -7.70
N TRP A 102 3.43 2.51 -7.63
CA TRP A 102 4.30 3.61 -7.23
C TRP A 102 3.71 4.39 -6.05
N SER A 103 4.54 4.63 -5.03
CA SER A 103 4.17 5.41 -3.85
C SER A 103 4.91 6.75 -3.77
N ALA A 104 4.13 7.81 -3.52
CA ALA A 104 4.66 9.09 -3.06
C ALA A 104 4.88 9.03 -1.53
N GLU A 105 6.06 8.59 -1.08
CA GLU A 105 6.34 8.55 0.37
C GLU A 105 6.24 9.98 0.94
N ASP A 106 5.51 10.13 2.05
CA ASP A 106 5.21 11.40 2.69
C ASP A 106 4.30 12.33 1.88
N ALA A 107 3.36 11.75 1.12
CA ALA A 107 2.41 12.47 0.25
C ALA A 107 1.61 13.54 1.00
N THR A 108 1.11 13.27 2.20
CA THR A 108 0.25 14.19 2.98
C THR A 108 0.97 15.46 3.43
N ARG A 109 2.30 15.52 3.32
CA ARG A 109 3.13 16.72 3.60
C ARG A 109 3.88 17.23 2.37
N THR A 110 3.53 16.72 1.19
CA THR A 110 4.11 17.16 -0.07
C THR A 110 3.31 18.33 -0.64
N GLU A 111 4.01 19.34 -1.17
CA GLU A 111 3.37 20.44 -1.89
C GLU A 111 2.53 19.90 -3.05
N PHE A 112 1.24 20.27 -3.09
CA PHE A 112 0.24 19.63 -3.94
C PHE A 112 0.66 19.59 -5.42
N ASP A 113 1.13 20.71 -5.97
CA ASP A 113 1.52 20.79 -7.38
C ASP A 113 2.73 19.90 -7.69
N PHE A 114 3.63 19.71 -6.74
CA PHE A 114 4.78 18.82 -6.91
C PHE A 114 4.37 17.35 -6.79
N LEU A 115 3.44 17.04 -5.88
CA LEU A 115 2.84 15.71 -5.78
C LEU A 115 2.15 15.32 -7.08
N CYS A 116 1.35 16.21 -7.67
CA CYS A 116 0.72 16.00 -8.98
C CYS A 116 1.74 15.72 -10.07
N LYS A 117 2.85 16.47 -10.14
CA LYS A 117 3.92 16.24 -11.13
C LYS A 117 4.60 14.88 -10.95
N CYS A 118 4.83 14.45 -9.71
CA CYS A 118 5.43 13.14 -9.44
C CYS A 118 4.49 12.00 -9.86
N ILE A 119 3.21 12.11 -9.53
CA ILE A 119 2.22 11.10 -9.92
C ILE A 119 2.03 11.06 -11.43
N ASP A 120 1.90 12.22 -12.09
CA ASP A 120 1.80 12.29 -13.56
C ASP A 120 3.02 11.65 -14.24
N ALA A 121 4.23 11.91 -13.72
CA ALA A 121 5.45 11.25 -14.21
C ALA A 121 5.44 9.72 -13.99
N ALA A 122 4.92 9.24 -12.85
CA ALA A 122 4.79 7.82 -12.57
C ALA A 122 3.78 7.15 -13.53
N ILE A 123 2.59 7.74 -13.72
CA ILE A 123 1.57 7.25 -14.64
C ILE A 123 2.10 7.22 -16.07
N ALA A 124 2.72 8.31 -16.54
CA ALA A 124 3.31 8.41 -17.87
C ALA A 124 4.43 7.39 -18.12
N SER A 125 5.11 6.95 -17.05
CA SER A 125 6.19 5.96 -17.11
C SER A 125 5.69 4.52 -16.97
N GLY A 126 4.39 4.31 -16.76
CA GLY A 126 3.75 3.01 -16.80
C GLY A 126 3.34 2.42 -15.45
N ALA A 127 3.26 3.22 -14.38
CA ALA A 127 2.62 2.77 -13.14
C ALA A 127 1.15 2.42 -13.40
N THR A 128 0.70 1.27 -12.90
CA THR A 128 -0.69 0.80 -12.98
C THR A 128 -1.46 1.05 -11.69
N THR A 129 -0.75 1.22 -10.57
CA THR A 129 -1.31 1.59 -9.27
C THR A 129 -0.53 2.77 -8.68
N ILE A 130 -1.23 3.77 -8.15
CA ILE A 130 -0.66 4.91 -7.44
C ILE A 130 -1.10 4.85 -5.98
N ASN A 131 -0.15 4.68 -5.06
CA ASN A 131 -0.39 4.70 -3.63
C ASN A 131 -0.06 6.07 -3.01
N VAL A 132 -0.98 6.55 -2.19
CA VAL A 132 -0.90 7.82 -1.47
C VAL A 132 -0.88 7.54 0.04
N PRO A 133 0.31 7.34 0.65
CA PRO A 133 0.40 7.01 2.06
C PRO A 133 0.15 8.23 2.97
N ASP A 134 -0.61 8.04 4.04
CA ASP A 134 -0.59 8.94 5.21
C ASP A 134 0.57 8.56 6.14
N THR A 135 1.79 8.84 5.68
CA THR A 135 3.04 8.34 6.30
C THR A 135 3.16 8.69 7.79
N VAL A 136 2.67 9.86 8.20
CA VAL A 136 2.73 10.31 9.61
C VAL A 136 1.54 9.77 10.42
N GLY A 137 0.40 9.51 9.79
CA GLY A 137 -0.79 8.96 10.44
C GLY A 137 -1.66 10.00 11.14
N TYR A 138 -1.54 11.28 10.76
CA TYR A 138 -2.23 12.41 11.40
C TYR A 138 -3.37 12.99 10.57
N SER A 139 -3.62 12.48 9.36
CA SER A 139 -4.72 12.98 8.54
C SER A 139 -6.06 12.67 9.19
N HIS A 140 -7.01 13.60 9.04
CA HIS A 140 -8.41 13.36 9.34
C HIS A 140 -9.13 12.75 8.11
N PRO A 141 -10.19 11.93 8.28
CA PRO A 141 -10.84 11.26 7.14
C PRO A 141 -11.31 12.21 6.04
N GLU A 142 -11.90 13.35 6.41
CA GLU A 142 -12.36 14.36 5.44
C GLU A 142 -11.20 14.98 4.65
N GLU A 143 -10.08 15.26 5.32
CA GLU A 143 -8.88 15.81 4.70
C GLU A 143 -8.24 14.80 3.75
N TYR A 144 -8.08 13.55 4.18
CA TYR A 144 -7.50 12.49 3.37
C TYR A 144 -8.38 12.19 2.15
N GLY A 145 -9.70 12.07 2.34
CA GLY A 145 -10.64 11.89 1.24
C GLY A 145 -10.62 13.06 0.25
N ALA A 146 -10.57 14.30 0.74
CA ALA A 146 -10.48 15.49 -0.10
C ALA A 146 -9.15 15.53 -0.89
N LEU A 147 -8.04 15.12 -0.29
CA LEU A 147 -6.76 14.99 -0.99
C LEU A 147 -6.85 14.00 -2.15
N ILE A 148 -7.36 12.79 -1.91
CA ILE A 148 -7.54 11.77 -2.95
C ILE A 148 -8.41 12.30 -4.09
N ARG A 149 -9.58 12.87 -3.76
CA ARG A 149 -10.48 13.45 -4.76
C ARG A 149 -9.78 14.52 -5.59
N ARG A 150 -9.07 15.44 -4.92
CA ARG A 150 -8.36 16.53 -5.58
C ARG A 150 -7.25 16.01 -6.49
N LEU A 151 -6.52 14.97 -6.11
CA LEU A 151 -5.50 14.33 -6.95
C LEU A 151 -6.14 13.74 -8.22
N ILE A 152 -7.21 12.96 -8.08
CA ILE A 152 -7.92 12.35 -9.21
C ILE A 152 -8.47 13.41 -10.17
N GLU A 153 -9.04 14.50 -9.65
CA GLU A 153 -9.62 15.59 -10.46
C GLU A 153 -8.57 16.43 -11.21
N ASN A 154 -7.31 16.49 -10.73
CA ASN A 154 -6.30 17.41 -11.26
C ASN A 154 -5.17 16.72 -12.05
N ILE A 155 -5.02 15.41 -11.94
CA ILE A 155 -3.93 14.67 -12.61
C ILE A 155 -4.43 14.09 -13.94
N PRO A 156 -3.76 14.38 -15.08
CA PRO A 156 -4.08 13.75 -16.36
C PRO A 156 -3.97 12.23 -16.29
N ASN A 157 -4.87 11.51 -16.98
CA ASN A 157 -4.89 10.04 -17.01
C ASN A 157 -5.06 9.36 -15.63
N SER A 158 -5.54 10.09 -14.63
CA SER A 158 -5.88 9.55 -13.30
C SER A 158 -6.90 8.40 -13.37
N ASP A 159 -7.71 8.34 -14.43
CA ASP A 159 -8.67 7.30 -14.75
C ASP A 159 -8.06 5.99 -15.28
N LYS A 160 -6.76 6.01 -15.64
CA LYS A 160 -6.05 4.84 -16.21
C LYS A 160 -5.33 3.98 -15.17
N VAL A 161 -5.35 4.38 -13.90
CA VAL A 161 -4.64 3.70 -12.81
C VAL A 161 -5.57 3.38 -11.65
N ILE A 162 -5.17 2.41 -10.85
CA ILE A 162 -5.81 2.12 -9.58
C ILE A 162 -5.23 3.07 -8.52
N TRP A 163 -6.10 3.75 -7.79
CA TRP A 163 -5.71 4.55 -6.64
C TRP A 163 -5.67 3.68 -5.39
N SER A 164 -4.57 3.74 -4.66
CA SER A 164 -4.30 2.98 -3.44
C SER A 164 -4.17 3.91 -2.23
N ALA A 165 -4.74 3.50 -1.10
CA ALA A 165 -4.58 4.17 0.18
C ALA A 165 -3.75 3.31 1.14
N HIS A 166 -2.75 3.92 1.77
CA HIS A 166 -1.97 3.31 2.85
C HIS A 166 -2.04 4.23 4.08
N CYS A 167 -2.91 3.90 5.04
CA CYS A 167 -3.16 4.75 6.20
C CYS A 167 -2.55 4.17 7.46
N HIS A 168 -1.84 5.01 8.21
CA HIS A 168 -1.29 4.68 9.53
C HIS A 168 -2.23 5.08 10.66
N ASN A 169 -2.07 4.43 11.81
CA ASN A 169 -3.04 4.47 12.91
C ASN A 169 -2.62 5.35 14.09
N ASP A 170 -1.71 6.29 13.89
CA ASP A 170 -1.12 7.11 14.97
C ASP A 170 -2.16 7.89 15.79
N LEU A 171 -3.31 8.25 15.19
CA LEU A 171 -4.46 8.86 15.88
C LEU A 171 -5.68 7.94 16.01
N GLY A 172 -5.56 6.64 15.73
CA GLY A 172 -6.68 5.70 15.73
C GLY A 172 -7.63 5.83 14.54
N LEU A 173 -7.18 6.49 13.45
CA LEU A 173 -8.01 6.85 12.30
C LEU A 173 -7.68 6.08 11.02
N ALA A 174 -6.79 5.08 11.05
CA ALA A 174 -6.31 4.42 9.83
C ALA A 174 -7.44 3.81 8.98
N VAL A 175 -8.37 3.10 9.62
CA VAL A 175 -9.52 2.49 8.93
C VAL A 175 -10.47 3.55 8.40
N ALA A 176 -10.75 4.60 9.18
CA ALA A 176 -11.62 5.69 8.76
C ALA A 176 -11.03 6.46 7.56
N ASN A 177 -9.72 6.76 7.58
CA ASN A 177 -9.01 7.39 6.47
C ASN A 177 -9.05 6.51 5.21
N SER A 178 -8.85 5.20 5.37
CA SER A 178 -8.91 4.24 4.24
C SER A 178 -10.30 4.21 3.59
N LEU A 179 -11.37 4.18 4.39
CA LEU A 179 -12.76 4.21 3.89
C LEU A 179 -13.14 5.57 3.28
N ALA A 180 -12.58 6.67 3.80
CA ALA A 180 -12.74 7.98 3.20
C ALA A 180 -12.05 8.07 1.83
N GLY A 181 -10.84 7.49 1.70
CA GLY A 181 -10.17 7.33 0.41
C GLY A 181 -11.03 6.52 -0.57
N LEU A 182 -11.58 5.39 -0.13
CA LEU A 182 -12.45 4.52 -0.95
C LEU A 182 -13.67 5.27 -1.49
N SER A 183 -14.30 6.07 -0.62
CA SER A 183 -15.44 6.94 -0.96
C SER A 183 -15.09 8.04 -1.97
N ASN A 184 -13.81 8.37 -2.11
CA ASN A 184 -13.31 9.43 -2.99
C ASN A 184 -12.53 8.92 -4.21
N GLY A 185 -12.53 7.60 -4.48
CA GLY A 185 -12.02 7.03 -5.73
C GLY A 185 -10.91 5.99 -5.59
N VAL A 186 -10.37 5.78 -4.39
CA VAL A 186 -9.45 4.66 -4.11
C VAL A 186 -10.15 3.33 -4.39
N ARG A 187 -9.43 2.38 -4.99
CA ARG A 187 -9.91 1.02 -5.26
C ARG A 187 -8.94 -0.07 -4.79
N GLN A 188 -7.87 0.31 -4.11
CA GLN A 188 -6.95 -0.57 -3.38
C GLN A 188 -6.69 0.00 -1.98
N ILE A 189 -6.69 -0.84 -0.95
CA ILE A 189 -6.33 -0.42 0.41
C ILE A 189 -5.20 -1.30 0.90
N GLU A 190 -4.06 -0.69 1.17
CA GLU A 190 -2.95 -1.34 1.87
C GLU A 190 -3.28 -1.42 3.36
N CYS A 191 -3.30 -2.65 3.86
CA CYS A 191 -3.70 -2.97 5.22
C CYS A 191 -3.01 -4.25 5.67
N THR A 192 -3.05 -4.51 6.97
CA THR A 192 -2.44 -5.71 7.56
C THR A 192 -3.40 -6.38 8.52
N ILE A 193 -3.22 -7.70 8.69
CA ILE A 193 -3.94 -8.45 9.72
C ILE A 193 -3.61 -7.86 11.09
N ASN A 194 -4.64 -7.61 11.91
CA ASN A 194 -4.54 -6.98 13.24
C ASN A 194 -4.05 -5.52 13.21
N GLY A 195 -3.91 -4.89 12.05
CA GLY A 195 -3.28 -3.57 11.92
C GLY A 195 -1.78 -3.58 12.25
N LEU A 196 -1.12 -4.74 12.16
CA LEU A 196 0.32 -4.87 12.39
C LEU A 196 1.13 -3.89 11.54
N GLY A 197 2.05 -3.17 12.16
CA GLY A 197 2.94 -2.22 11.51
C GLY A 197 3.83 -1.51 12.54
N GLU A 198 4.70 -0.63 12.06
CA GLU A 198 5.48 0.25 12.94
C GLU A 198 4.57 1.22 13.71
N ARG A 199 5.09 1.78 14.83
CA ARG A 199 4.38 2.76 15.67
C ARG A 199 3.01 2.25 16.17
N ALA A 200 1.93 2.96 15.85
CA ALA A 200 0.56 2.57 16.17
C ALA A 200 -0.04 1.58 15.15
N GLY A 201 0.70 1.23 14.11
CA GLY A 201 0.32 0.24 13.11
C GLY A 201 -0.34 0.82 11.86
N ASN A 202 -0.87 -0.09 11.05
CA ASN A 202 -1.54 0.17 9.79
C ASN A 202 -3.06 0.02 9.94
N ALA A 203 -3.81 0.37 8.91
CA ALA A 203 -5.22 0.02 8.83
C ALA A 203 -5.41 -1.51 8.95
N ALA A 204 -6.32 -1.92 9.83
CA ALA A 204 -6.58 -3.33 10.09
C ALA A 204 -7.48 -3.93 9.00
N LEU A 205 -6.97 -4.95 8.31
CA LEU A 205 -7.67 -5.61 7.20
C LEU A 205 -9.06 -6.11 7.62
N GLU A 206 -9.15 -6.78 8.76
CA GLU A 206 -10.41 -7.35 9.24
C GLU A 206 -11.47 -6.28 9.53
N GLU A 207 -11.06 -5.07 9.92
CA GLU A 207 -11.99 -3.97 10.17
C GLU A 207 -12.49 -3.37 8.86
N ILE A 208 -11.60 -3.14 7.88
CA ILE A 208 -11.97 -2.64 6.55
C ILE A 208 -12.96 -3.58 5.87
N VAL A 209 -12.64 -4.88 5.84
CA VAL A 209 -13.49 -5.90 5.20
C VAL A 209 -14.86 -5.97 5.84
N MET A 210 -14.91 -6.00 7.18
CA MET A 210 -16.18 -6.11 7.88
C MET A 210 -16.99 -4.81 7.84
N ALA A 211 -16.34 -3.64 7.81
CA ALA A 211 -17.02 -2.37 7.61
C ALA A 211 -17.74 -2.33 6.26
N MET A 212 -17.07 -2.66 5.16
CA MET A 212 -17.70 -2.72 3.83
C MET A 212 -18.80 -3.78 3.79
N LYS A 213 -18.57 -4.97 4.36
CA LYS A 213 -19.54 -6.07 4.35
C LYS A 213 -20.80 -5.78 5.17
N VAL A 214 -20.65 -5.19 6.35
CA VAL A 214 -21.78 -4.89 7.26
C VAL A 214 -22.52 -3.63 6.82
N ARG A 215 -21.78 -2.62 6.35
CA ARG A 215 -22.32 -1.32 5.93
C ARG A 215 -22.40 -1.16 4.42
N GLY A 216 -22.67 -2.24 3.70
CA GLY A 216 -22.83 -2.23 2.24
C GLY A 216 -23.92 -1.25 1.75
N ASP A 217 -24.84 -0.85 2.64
CA ASP A 217 -25.83 0.21 2.42
C ASP A 217 -25.21 1.59 2.20
N THR A 218 -24.05 1.87 2.83
CA THR A 218 -23.33 3.16 2.74
C THR A 218 -21.94 3.04 2.14
N LEU A 219 -21.39 1.83 2.09
CA LEU A 219 -20.11 1.48 1.49
C LEU A 219 -20.36 0.39 0.43
N PRO A 220 -20.94 0.74 -0.73
CA PRO A 220 -21.35 -0.22 -1.77
C PRO A 220 -20.13 -0.73 -2.56
N TYR A 221 -19.14 -1.27 -1.85
CA TYR A 221 -17.88 -1.78 -2.36
C TYR A 221 -17.73 -3.23 -1.93
N GLU A 222 -17.15 -4.04 -2.81
CA GLU A 222 -16.98 -5.47 -2.61
C GLU A 222 -15.50 -5.83 -2.59
N CYS A 223 -15.18 -6.95 -1.94
CA CYS A 223 -13.86 -7.57 -1.99
C CYS A 223 -14.01 -9.09 -2.03
N ASN A 224 -12.97 -9.78 -2.51
CA ASN A 224 -12.97 -11.24 -2.65
C ASN A 224 -12.63 -11.98 -1.34
N ILE A 225 -12.55 -11.27 -0.23
CA ILE A 225 -12.08 -11.84 1.04
C ILE A 225 -13.16 -12.73 1.64
N ASN A 226 -12.80 -14.00 1.83
CA ASN A 226 -13.60 -14.93 2.61
C ASN A 226 -13.45 -14.61 4.09
N SER A 227 -14.42 -13.87 4.63
CA SER A 227 -14.42 -13.38 6.01
C SER A 227 -14.35 -14.48 7.08
N SER A 228 -14.67 -15.74 6.75
CA SER A 228 -14.51 -16.86 7.69
C SER A 228 -13.05 -17.14 8.09
N TYR A 229 -12.08 -16.64 7.31
CA TYR A 229 -10.65 -16.79 7.62
C TYR A 229 -10.11 -15.73 8.59
N LEU A 230 -10.83 -14.63 8.85
CA LEU A 230 -10.31 -13.47 9.59
C LEU A 230 -9.80 -13.84 10.99
N ALA A 231 -10.61 -14.55 11.79
CA ALA A 231 -10.20 -14.97 13.14
C ALA A 231 -8.98 -15.90 13.13
N ARG A 232 -8.91 -16.82 12.16
CA ARG A 232 -7.78 -17.75 12.02
C ARG A 232 -6.50 -17.01 11.59
N ALA A 233 -6.61 -16.09 10.65
CA ALA A 233 -5.48 -15.27 10.20
C ALA A 233 -4.94 -14.40 11.35
N SER A 234 -5.85 -13.74 12.09
CA SER A 234 -5.51 -12.94 13.28
C SER A 234 -4.73 -13.74 14.32
N ALA A 235 -5.23 -14.93 14.69
CA ALA A 235 -4.58 -15.81 15.66
C ALA A 235 -3.21 -16.31 15.17
N MET A 236 -3.08 -16.62 13.87
CA MET A 236 -1.83 -17.07 13.28
C MET A 236 -0.77 -15.96 13.31
N VAL A 237 -1.13 -14.75 12.85
CA VAL A 237 -0.22 -13.60 12.84
C VAL A 237 0.21 -13.26 14.27
N SER A 238 -0.74 -13.15 15.20
CA SER A 238 -0.44 -12.85 16.61
C SER A 238 0.54 -13.86 17.24
N ARG A 239 0.36 -15.17 16.96
CA ARG A 239 1.25 -16.21 17.46
C ARG A 239 2.66 -16.15 16.84
N ILE A 240 2.76 -15.86 15.54
CA ILE A 240 4.05 -15.82 14.83
C ILE A 240 4.86 -14.59 15.22
N THR A 241 4.21 -13.43 15.34
CA THR A 241 4.91 -12.16 15.59
C THR A 241 5.07 -11.86 17.08
N GLY A 242 4.30 -12.52 17.94
CA GLY A 242 4.26 -12.24 19.38
C GLY A 242 3.49 -10.96 19.74
N PHE A 243 2.81 -10.31 18.78
CA PHE A 243 1.96 -9.15 19.04
C PHE A 243 0.55 -9.62 19.46
N PRO A 244 0.16 -9.49 20.74
CA PRO A 244 -1.15 -9.95 21.21
C PRO A 244 -2.27 -9.03 20.72
N VAL A 245 -3.46 -9.61 20.54
CA VAL A 245 -4.69 -8.86 20.25
C VAL A 245 -5.40 -8.52 21.56
N GLN A 246 -5.70 -7.24 21.78
CA GLN A 246 -6.46 -6.80 22.96
C GLN A 246 -7.88 -7.38 22.98
N TYR A 247 -8.47 -7.56 24.15
CA TYR A 247 -9.74 -8.29 24.29
C TYR A 247 -10.91 -7.59 23.59
N ASN A 248 -10.92 -6.27 23.60
CA ASN A 248 -11.93 -5.41 22.98
C ASN A 248 -11.55 -4.94 21.57
N LYS A 249 -10.62 -5.61 20.88
CA LYS A 249 -10.31 -5.33 19.47
C LYS A 249 -11.52 -5.67 18.60
N ALA A 250 -11.88 -4.79 17.67
CA ALA A 250 -12.96 -5.04 16.73
C ALA A 250 -12.71 -6.33 15.91
N ILE A 251 -13.77 -7.09 15.68
CA ILE A 251 -13.86 -8.34 14.90
C ILE A 251 -13.12 -9.55 15.50
N VAL A 252 -11.86 -9.37 15.93
CA VAL A 252 -10.97 -10.49 16.30
C VAL A 252 -10.58 -10.50 17.78
N GLY A 253 -10.99 -9.49 18.53
CA GLY A 253 -10.83 -9.47 19.99
C GLY A 253 -11.69 -10.53 20.65
N LYS A 254 -11.19 -11.10 21.77
CA LYS A 254 -11.88 -12.15 22.54
C LYS A 254 -13.32 -11.78 22.93
N ASN A 255 -13.59 -10.49 23.14
CA ASN A 255 -14.88 -9.97 23.56
C ASN A 255 -15.70 -9.37 22.41
N ALA A 256 -15.27 -9.50 21.14
CA ALA A 256 -15.92 -8.83 20.01
C ALA A 256 -17.38 -9.29 19.78
N PHE A 257 -17.74 -10.49 20.26
CA PHE A 257 -19.07 -11.10 20.13
C PHE A 257 -19.54 -11.73 21.45
N ALA A 258 -19.10 -11.18 22.59
CA ALA A 258 -19.45 -11.67 23.93
C ALA A 258 -20.91 -11.40 24.31
#